data_AF-A0A9C9YU31-F1
#
_entry.id   AF-A0A9C9YU31-F1
#
_cell.length_a   1.000
_cell.length_b   1.000
_cell.length_c   1.000
_cell.angle_alpha   90.00
_cell.angle_beta   90.00
_cell.angle_gamma   90.00
#
_symmetry.space_group_name_H-M   'P 1'
#
loop_
_entity.id
_entity.type
_entity.pdbx_description
1 polymer ?
#
loop_
_entity_poly.entity_id
_entity_poly.type
_entity_poly.pdbx_seq_one_letter_code
_entity_poly.pdbx_strand_id
1 'polypeptide(L)'
;MISRLFFYRLLLVLAVAGLGASSACADEKKVQLDARRDAIETVHNGQVIEVRRIQDVNHVITGFFARTSHPCPPHCIEPIQIDPRVKTVGEREVFDFMSNEVINGAGVLIDARLPSW
;
A
#
# COMPACT_ATOMS: atom_id res chain seq x y z
N MET A 1 -41.34 -36.77 -2.77
CA MET A 1 -40.23 -37.69 -3.08
C MET A 1 -39.36 -37.07 -4.17
N ILE A 2 -38.29 -36.38 -3.79
CA ILE A 2 -37.34 -35.80 -4.76
C ILE A 2 -36.61 -36.99 -5.40
N SER A 3 -36.76 -37.16 -6.72
CA SER A 3 -36.19 -38.28 -7.45
C SER A 3 -34.67 -38.32 -7.27
N ARG A 4 -34.10 -39.50 -7.02
CA ARG A 4 -32.64 -39.69 -6.88
C ARG A 4 -31.89 -39.09 -8.07
N LEU A 5 -32.47 -39.12 -9.27
CA LEU A 5 -31.90 -38.49 -10.47
C LEU A 5 -31.80 -36.96 -10.38
N PHE A 6 -32.73 -36.31 -9.69
CA PHE A 6 -32.71 -34.86 -9.47
C PHE A 6 -31.59 -34.47 -8.49
N PHE A 7 -31.37 -35.29 -7.46
CA PHE A 7 -30.30 -35.11 -6.48
C PHE A 7 -28.91 -35.29 -7.12
N TYR A 8 -28.73 -36.31 -7.98
CA TYR A 8 -27.48 -36.51 -8.72
C TYR A 8 -27.20 -35.40 -9.73
N ARG A 9 -28.23 -34.89 -10.44
CA ARG A 9 -28.06 -33.74 -11.35
C ARG A 9 -27.70 -32.46 -10.61
N LEU A 10 -28.29 -32.21 -9.44
CA LEU A 10 -27.96 -31.05 -8.61
C LEU A 10 -26.53 -31.14 -8.06
N LEU A 11 -26.10 -32.32 -7.62
CA LEU A 11 -24.70 -32.57 -7.19
C LEU A 11 -23.69 -32.41 -8.33
N LEU A 12 -24.06 -32.81 -9.55
CA LEU A 12 -23.17 -32.72 -10.72
C LEU A 12 -23.02 -31.27 -11.22
N VAL A 13 -24.07 -30.45 -11.14
CA VAL A 13 -24.00 -29.01 -11.45
C VAL A 13 -23.16 -28.25 -10.42
N LEU A 14 -23.27 -28.58 -9.13
CA LEU A 14 -22.45 -27.99 -8.07
C LEU A 14 -20.96 -28.36 -8.18
N ALA A 15 -20.63 -29.57 -8.64
CA ALA A 15 -19.24 -30.00 -8.83
C ALA A 15 -18.52 -29.28 -9.98
N VAL A 16 -19.24 -28.87 -11.04
CA VAL A 16 -18.65 -28.17 -12.20
C VAL A 16 -18.44 -26.67 -11.94
N ALA A 17 -19.25 -26.06 -11.07
CA ALA A 17 -19.14 -24.63 -10.73
C ALA A 17 -17.93 -24.28 -9.83
N GLY A 18 -17.26 -25.28 -9.23
CA GLY A 18 -16.15 -25.07 -8.29
C GLY A 18 -14.75 -24.90 -8.91
N LEU A 19 -14.58 -25.10 -10.22
CA LEU A 19 -13.24 -25.08 -10.86
C LEU A 19 -12.77 -23.70 -11.35
N GLY A 20 -13.51 -22.63 -11.07
CA GLY A 20 -13.22 -21.27 -11.56
C GLY A 20 -12.43 -20.36 -10.62
N ALA A 21 -11.66 -20.90 -9.65
CA ALA A 21 -10.82 -20.07 -8.80
C ALA A 21 -9.58 -19.59 -9.57
N SER A 22 -9.75 -18.51 -10.34
CA SER A 22 -8.63 -17.77 -10.90
C SER A 22 -7.78 -17.23 -9.75
N SER A 23 -6.58 -17.78 -9.56
CA SER A 23 -5.53 -17.10 -8.79
C SER A 23 -5.27 -15.76 -9.47
N ALA A 24 -5.74 -14.67 -8.87
CA ALA A 24 -5.21 -13.36 -9.16
C ALA A 24 -3.75 -13.39 -8.69
N CYS A 25 -2.80 -13.55 -9.62
CA CYS A 25 -1.40 -13.30 -9.33
C CYS A 25 -1.27 -11.80 -9.02
N ALA A 26 -1.27 -11.46 -7.74
CA ALA A 26 -0.88 -10.13 -7.31
C ALA A 26 0.60 -9.95 -7.68
N ASP A 27 0.88 -8.95 -8.51
CA ASP A 27 2.23 -8.60 -8.93
C ASP A 27 3.05 -8.15 -7.71
N GLU A 28 4.16 -8.84 -7.42
CA GLU A 28 4.98 -8.60 -6.24
C GLU A 28 5.59 -7.18 -6.30
N LYS A 29 5.21 -6.33 -5.34
CA LYS A 29 5.66 -4.93 -5.28
C LYS A 29 7.09 -4.86 -4.77
N LYS A 30 8.02 -4.50 -5.68
CA LYS A 30 9.46 -4.45 -5.41
C LYS A 30 9.90 -3.15 -4.72
N VAL A 31 9.20 -2.04 -4.96
CA VAL A 31 9.56 -0.71 -4.46
C VAL A 31 8.61 -0.34 -3.32
N GLN A 32 8.96 -0.75 -2.11
CA GLN A 32 8.12 -0.56 -0.93
C GLN A 32 8.37 0.81 -0.25
N LEU A 33 7.41 1.26 0.57
CA LEU A 33 7.55 2.46 1.39
C LEU A 33 8.49 2.20 2.57
N ASP A 34 8.29 1.08 3.25
CA ASP A 34 9.12 0.62 4.34
C ASP A 34 9.12 -0.92 4.40
N ALA A 35 9.89 -1.52 5.32
CA ALA A 35 10.01 -2.97 5.41
C ALA A 35 8.69 -3.74 5.70
N ARG A 36 7.60 -3.06 6.05
CA ARG A 36 6.31 -3.67 6.41
C ARG A 36 5.21 -3.42 5.39
N ARG A 37 5.32 -2.42 4.52
CA ARG A 37 4.23 -1.99 3.63
C ARG A 37 4.71 -1.34 2.34
N ASP A 38 3.97 -1.59 1.27
CA ASP A 38 4.15 -1.06 -0.09
C ASP A 38 3.33 0.22 -0.35
N ALA A 39 2.23 0.40 0.37
CA ALA A 39 1.34 1.55 0.27
C ALA A 39 0.73 1.92 1.64
N ILE A 40 0.19 3.13 1.72
CA ILE A 40 -0.70 3.57 2.79
C ILE A 40 -1.95 4.24 2.21
N GLU A 41 -3.02 4.26 2.98
CA GLU A 41 -4.19 5.10 2.68
C GLU A 41 -4.22 6.32 3.60
N THR A 42 -4.73 7.43 3.08
CA THR A 42 -5.00 8.66 3.84
C THR A 42 -6.15 9.43 3.20
N VAL A 43 -6.56 10.56 3.78
CA VAL A 43 -7.60 11.43 3.21
C VAL A 43 -6.99 12.73 2.70
N HIS A 44 -7.38 13.12 1.48
CA HIS A 44 -7.08 14.43 0.92
C HIS A 44 -8.34 14.98 0.23
N ASN A 45 -8.76 16.21 0.58
CA ASN A 45 -9.99 16.84 0.08
C ASN A 45 -11.25 15.96 0.22
N GLY A 46 -11.36 15.24 1.35
CA GLY A 46 -12.50 14.37 1.64
C GLY A 46 -12.52 13.05 0.85
N GLN A 47 -11.48 12.76 0.07
CA GLN A 47 -11.33 11.52 -0.68
C GLN A 47 -10.26 10.65 -0.04
N VAL A 48 -10.53 9.35 0.09
CA VAL A 48 -9.50 8.38 0.42
C VAL A 48 -8.57 8.24 -0.78
N ILE A 49 -7.29 8.45 -0.55
CA ILE A 49 -6.24 8.31 -1.54
C ILE A 49 -5.21 7.29 -1.07
N GLU A 50 -4.60 6.60 -2.02
CA GLU A 50 -3.49 5.70 -1.79
C GLU A 50 -2.17 6.43 -2.06
N VAL A 51 -1.26 6.38 -1.10
CA VAL A 51 0.12 6.84 -1.24
C VAL A 51 1.02 5.63 -1.39
N ARG A 52 1.73 5.57 -2.52
CA ARG A 52 2.63 4.46 -2.86
C ARG A 52 3.75 4.96 -3.75
N ARG A 53 4.82 4.17 -3.85
CA ARG A 53 5.93 4.45 -4.76
C ARG A 53 5.68 3.92 -6.16
N ILE A 54 6.28 4.58 -7.14
CA ILE A 54 6.32 4.12 -8.54
C ILE A 54 7.08 2.80 -8.58
N GLN A 55 6.45 1.74 -9.09
CA GLN A 55 7.01 0.39 -9.10
C GLN A 55 8.00 0.13 -10.25
N ASP A 56 8.16 1.09 -11.19
CA ASP A 56 9.18 1.02 -12.22
C ASP A 56 10.57 1.25 -11.62
N VAL A 57 11.35 0.18 -11.46
CA VAL A 57 12.71 0.23 -10.89
C VAL A 57 13.71 1.03 -11.75
N ASN A 58 13.35 1.34 -12.99
CA ASN A 58 14.13 2.18 -13.89
C ASN A 58 13.64 3.63 -13.91
N HIS A 59 12.69 4.01 -13.06
CA HIS A 59 12.17 5.37 -13.02
C HIS A 59 13.25 6.38 -12.64
N VAL A 60 13.41 7.38 -13.49
CA VAL A 60 14.41 8.44 -13.37
C VAL A 60 13.77 9.81 -13.58
N ILE A 61 14.15 10.78 -12.74
CA ILE A 61 13.86 12.20 -12.94
C ILE A 61 15.04 12.91 -13.60
N THR A 62 14.99 14.23 -13.76
CA THR A 62 16.11 15.02 -14.30
C THR A 62 17.13 15.36 -13.21
N GLY A 63 18.42 15.41 -13.57
CA GLY A 63 19.50 15.85 -12.67
C GLY A 63 20.35 14.74 -12.04
N PHE A 64 21.17 15.10 -11.05
CA PHE A 64 21.98 14.14 -10.28
C PHE A 64 21.11 13.42 -9.23
N PHE A 65 21.44 12.17 -8.90
CA PHE A 65 20.62 11.30 -8.02
C PHE A 65 19.19 11.06 -8.54
N ALA A 66 19.04 11.01 -9.86
CA ALA A 66 17.77 10.95 -10.57
C ALA A 66 16.94 9.68 -10.38
N ARG A 67 17.53 8.53 -10.01
CA ARG A 67 16.76 7.29 -9.87
C ARG A 67 15.96 7.32 -8.57
N THR A 68 14.63 7.21 -8.64
CA THR A 68 13.75 7.36 -7.45
C THR A 68 13.17 6.04 -6.93
N SER A 69 13.12 5.00 -7.76
CA SER A 69 12.43 3.74 -7.46
C SER A 69 13.38 2.59 -7.12
N HIS A 70 14.19 2.77 -6.09
CA HIS A 70 15.06 1.73 -5.56
C HIS A 70 14.24 0.65 -4.83
N PRO A 71 14.42 -0.65 -5.14
CA PRO A 71 13.86 -1.72 -4.32
C PRO A 71 14.28 -1.55 -2.85
N CYS A 72 13.38 -1.83 -1.90
CA CYS A 72 13.76 -1.81 -0.47
C CYS A 72 14.86 -2.85 -0.24
N PRO A 73 16.07 -2.44 0.19
CA PRO A 73 17.10 -3.38 0.61
C PRO A 73 16.72 -3.98 1.97
N PRO A 74 17.50 -4.93 2.53
CA PRO A 74 17.28 -5.47 3.88
C PRO A 74 17.21 -4.40 4.99
N HIS A 75 17.70 -3.19 4.72
CA HIS A 75 17.62 -2.02 5.59
C HIS A 75 16.84 -0.91 4.89
N CYS A 76 15.53 -1.05 4.79
CA CYS A 76 14.67 0.02 4.26
C CYS A 76 14.47 1.13 5.30
N ILE A 77 13.53 2.05 5.06
CA ILE A 77 13.24 3.12 6.01
C ILE A 77 12.76 2.50 7.33
N GLU A 78 13.55 2.67 8.37
CA GLU A 78 13.30 2.17 9.71
C GLU A 78 12.82 3.31 10.63
N PRO A 79 12.10 2.98 11.73
CA PRO A 79 11.77 3.95 12.76
C PRO A 79 13.03 4.59 13.36
N ILE A 80 12.95 5.87 13.69
CA ILE A 80 14.08 6.60 14.26
C ILE A 80 13.76 7.25 15.59
N GLN A 81 14.70 7.16 16.53
CA GLN A 81 14.64 7.82 17.83
C GLN A 81 16.04 8.30 18.21
N ILE A 82 16.24 9.61 18.31
CA ILE A 82 17.56 10.20 18.59
C ILE A 82 17.75 10.42 20.11
N ASP A 83 16.82 11.12 20.76
CA ASP A 83 16.83 11.37 22.20
C ASP A 83 15.41 11.21 22.76
N PRO A 84 15.16 10.45 23.84
CA PRO A 84 13.81 10.22 24.37
C PRO A 84 13.02 11.48 24.74
N ARG A 85 13.70 12.61 24.98
CA ARG A 85 13.07 13.90 25.32
C ARG A 85 12.66 14.70 24.09
N VAL A 86 13.14 14.32 22.91
CA VAL A 86 12.84 14.98 21.65
C VAL A 86 12.01 14.05 20.79
N LYS A 87 10.78 14.48 20.44
CA LYS A 87 9.97 13.74 19.48
C LYS A 87 10.69 13.74 18.13
N THR A 88 11.16 12.56 17.74
CA THR A 88 11.76 12.34 16.42
C THR A 88 10.65 11.98 15.45
N VAL A 89 10.68 12.59 14.26
CA VAL A 89 9.75 12.31 13.16
C VAL A 89 10.58 12.09 11.91
N GLY A 90 10.68 10.84 11.47
CA GLY A 90 11.20 10.47 10.17
C GLY A 90 10.08 10.18 9.18
N GLU A 91 10.46 9.74 7.98
CA GLU A 91 9.51 9.44 6.90
C GLU A 91 8.51 8.36 7.31
N ARG A 92 8.95 7.32 8.04
CA ARG A 92 8.07 6.26 8.50
C ARG A 92 7.04 6.75 9.53
N GLU A 93 7.44 7.62 10.45
CA GLU A 93 6.52 8.21 11.42
C GLU A 93 5.48 9.11 10.74
N VAL A 94 5.82 9.77 9.61
CA VAL A 94 4.86 10.52 8.80
C VAL A 94 3.86 9.58 8.12
N PHE A 95 4.29 8.45 7.59
CA PHE A 95 3.35 7.45 7.05
C PHE A 95 2.39 6.91 8.10
N ASP A 96 2.88 6.65 9.32
CA ASP A 96 2.02 6.27 10.44
C ASP A 96 1.03 7.39 10.80
N PHE A 97 1.50 8.65 10.81
CA PHE A 97 0.66 9.81 11.05
C PHE A 97 -0.49 9.92 10.03
N MET A 98 -0.17 9.68 8.76
CA MET A 98 -1.13 9.75 7.66
C MET A 98 -2.19 8.63 7.72
N SER A 99 -1.76 7.41 8.08
CA SER A 99 -2.64 6.24 8.15
C SER A 99 -3.47 6.14 9.42
N ASN A 100 -3.10 6.80 10.51
CA ASN A 100 -3.82 6.68 11.78
C ASN A 100 -4.52 7.98 12.19
N GLU A 101 -3.89 9.14 12.03
CA GLU A 101 -4.43 10.41 12.51
C GLU A 101 -5.11 11.19 11.39
N VAL A 102 -4.44 11.36 10.24
CA VAL A 102 -4.99 12.15 9.12
C VAL A 102 -6.24 11.51 8.55
N ILE A 103 -6.21 10.19 8.31
CA ILE A 103 -7.38 9.46 7.77
C ILE A 103 -8.61 9.57 8.68
N ASN A 104 -8.39 9.67 10.00
CA ASN A 104 -9.45 9.74 11.02
C ASN A 104 -9.84 11.19 11.36
N GLY A 105 -9.30 12.19 10.66
CA GLY A 105 -9.56 13.60 10.92
C GLY A 105 -8.99 14.12 12.25
N ALA A 106 -8.07 13.38 12.87
CA ALA A 106 -7.39 13.74 14.10
C ALA A 106 -6.06 14.49 13.86
N GLY A 107 -5.65 14.63 12.61
CA GLY A 107 -4.41 15.31 12.21
C GLY A 107 -4.50 15.97 10.83
N VAL A 108 -3.61 16.92 10.56
CA VAL A 108 -3.50 17.60 9.26
C VAL A 108 -2.03 17.59 8.82
N LEU A 109 -1.77 17.11 7.60
CA LEU A 109 -0.46 17.22 6.95
C LEU A 109 -0.48 18.42 6.00
N ILE A 110 0.43 19.37 6.21
CA ILE A 110 0.49 20.63 5.44
C ILE A 110 1.85 20.71 4.76
N ASP A 111 1.83 20.89 3.43
CA ASP A 111 3.02 21.29 2.68
C ASP A 111 3.25 22.79 2.87
N ALA A 112 4.33 23.14 3.56
CA ALA A 112 4.70 24.53 3.85
C ALA A 112 5.57 25.19 2.75
N ARG A 113 5.80 24.50 1.63
CA ARG A 113 6.60 25.04 0.51
C ARG A 113 5.85 26.13 -0.25
N LEU A 114 6.61 26.89 -1.05
CA LEU A 114 6.03 27.85 -1.99
C LEU A 114 5.41 27.13 -3.20
N PRO A 115 4.35 27.67 -3.82
CA PRO A 115 3.70 27.02 -4.96
C PRO A 115 4.58 26.82 -6.21
N SER A 116 5.71 27.52 -6.31
CA SER A 116 6.59 27.52 -7.49
C SER A 116 7.68 26.44 -7.47
N TRP A 117 7.66 25.53 -6.48
CA TRP A 117 8.64 24.44 -6.36
C TRP A 117 8.29 23.24 -7.23
#